data_AF-A0A7C1WGC7-F1
#
_entry.id   AF-A0A7C1WGC7-F1
#
_cell.length_a   1.000
_cell.length_b   1.000
_cell.length_c   1.000
_cell.angle_alpha   90.00
_cell.angle_beta   90.00
_cell.angle_gamma   90.00
#
_symmetry.space_group_name_H-M   'P 1'
#
loop_
_entity.id
_entity.type
_entity.pdbx_description
1 polymer ?
#
loop_
_entity_poly.entity_id
_entity_poly.type
_entity_poly.pdbx_seq_one_letter_code
_entity_poly.pdbx_strand_id
1 'polypeptide(L)'
;MRVKAKDKWGVESEWSDPLPISMSKTYINTIPRLLQNKFHILIQKCKRIETNIEGKPLIIFSEAGEKIDHSYPTYFKEDDNVLPNPSFEEGDTTPDGWESWDYGTGGIFLWDSKDAHSGEKSVGITNLNICNQWCKWHTQDFIPFRYSENKVCNYAFWYKSYGHPASNRGMYIWVGLELYDENKEWIIGVMNTPEFSDEWVYHKTDTARMLGWLDKDKLERIRYIKPALMLVSMSATIEPDPSIEVRFDDIYLSIFNDTLPDKPDMPSGPQNGKPNKIYTYETTTVDPDGDEVYYLWDWGDGTNSGWIGPYKSGEVCQASHSWTKKGSYQVKVKAKDIYNLESEWSDPLPISMSKTSIYKNIISKLLQKYLKIETKTDDKEEYWALLIAVGEYLNHPEKDRPEMLTEVENINNALINSKNWDTGHIYKIKGVNADLQHIIDGFLWLLQMEDENDYSLIYITTHGGYLNKDIPPFDESDSRDEVLVPYEGFEDTSKFLWDDEINFFCSMLQSKGVCLIVDSCFSGGFNDVLNIQNIRQGSPNNWVKEFINDLSNGRRVILMSCEEDELSYGSYFSRYIAEALNGNADKDNNGIVSAEETFYYANDKV
;
A
#
# COMPACT_ATOMS: atom_id res chain seq x y z
N MET A 1 10.17 -20.67 -24.95
CA MET A 1 10.78 -21.35 -26.12
C MET A 1 12.28 -21.48 -25.89
N ARG A 2 12.89 -22.62 -26.25
CA ARG A 2 14.35 -22.74 -26.42
C ARG A 2 14.68 -22.53 -27.89
N VAL A 3 15.76 -21.83 -28.20
CA VAL A 3 16.14 -21.52 -29.59
C VAL A 3 17.49 -22.16 -29.87
N LYS A 4 17.70 -22.61 -31.11
CA LYS A 4 18.93 -23.23 -31.60
C LYS A 4 19.34 -22.52 -32.88
N ALA A 5 20.61 -22.14 -33.00
CA ALA A 5 21.10 -21.45 -34.19
C ALA A 5 21.97 -22.39 -35.04
N LYS A 6 21.99 -22.14 -36.35
CA LYS A 6 22.80 -22.88 -37.32
C LYS A 6 23.62 -21.89 -38.12
N ASP A 7 24.91 -22.15 -38.26
CA ASP A 7 25.77 -21.28 -39.05
C ASP A 7 25.66 -21.57 -40.55
N LYS A 8 26.29 -20.70 -41.35
CA LYS A 8 26.26 -20.78 -42.82
C LYS A 8 26.97 -22.02 -43.42
N TRP A 9 27.64 -22.82 -42.58
CA TRP A 9 28.29 -24.08 -42.97
C TRP A 9 27.53 -25.31 -42.48
N GLY A 10 26.41 -25.11 -41.79
CA GLY A 10 25.50 -26.18 -41.37
C GLY A 10 25.81 -26.78 -40.00
N VAL A 11 26.65 -26.14 -39.18
CA VAL A 11 26.92 -26.58 -37.81
C VAL A 11 25.93 -25.92 -36.85
N GLU A 12 25.27 -26.72 -36.01
CA GLU A 12 24.24 -26.25 -35.07
C GLU A 12 24.81 -26.03 -33.66
N SER A 13 24.38 -24.96 -32.99
CA SER A 13 24.73 -24.66 -31.59
C SER A 13 23.96 -25.54 -30.60
N GLU A 14 24.40 -25.62 -29.34
CA GLU A 14 23.59 -26.24 -28.28
C GLU A 14 22.30 -25.45 -28.00
N TRP A 15 21.32 -26.11 -27.38
CA TRP A 15 20.02 -25.52 -27.04
C TRP A 15 20.17 -24.45 -25.95
N SER A 16 19.51 -23.30 -26.12
CA SER A 16 19.46 -22.29 -25.07
C SER A 16 18.67 -22.78 -23.84
N ASP A 17 19.04 -22.30 -22.65
CA ASP A 17 18.22 -22.50 -21.44
C ASP A 17 16.81 -21.89 -21.59
N PRO A 18 15.79 -22.38 -20.84
CA PRO A 18 14.46 -21.79 -20.87
C PRO A 18 14.48 -20.36 -20.31
N LEU A 19 14.00 -19.40 -21.10
CA LEU A 19 13.94 -17.98 -20.72
C LEU A 19 12.95 -17.74 -19.56
N PRO A 20 13.35 -17.01 -18.51
CA PRO A 20 12.43 -16.48 -17.50
C PRO A 20 11.49 -15.45 -18.14
N ILE A 21 10.20 -15.49 -17.78
CA ILE A 21 9.19 -14.53 -18.23
C ILE A 21 9.41 -13.20 -17.51
N SER A 22 10.34 -12.38 -18.01
CA SER A 22 10.36 -10.95 -17.74
C SER A 22 10.52 -10.21 -19.08
N MET A 23 9.49 -9.44 -19.46
CA MET A 23 9.54 -8.68 -20.71
C MET A 23 10.43 -7.45 -20.52
N SER A 24 11.70 -7.55 -20.89
CA SER A 24 12.59 -6.41 -21.05
C SER A 24 12.28 -5.65 -22.34
N LYS A 25 12.77 -4.40 -22.45
CA LYS A 25 12.61 -3.46 -23.59
C LYS A 25 12.85 -4.08 -24.98
N THR A 26 13.49 -5.24 -25.05
CA THR A 26 13.80 -6.00 -26.26
C THR A 26 12.56 -6.63 -26.92
N TYR A 27 11.50 -6.97 -26.17
CA TYR A 27 10.32 -7.68 -26.72
C TYR A 27 9.44 -6.80 -27.63
N ILE A 28 9.45 -5.48 -27.39
CA ILE A 28 8.73 -4.49 -28.21
C ILE A 28 9.27 -4.48 -29.64
N ASN A 29 10.58 -4.72 -29.82
CA ASN A 29 11.25 -4.68 -31.12
C ASN A 29 11.08 -5.96 -31.96
N THR A 30 10.48 -7.01 -31.41
CA THR A 30 10.17 -8.28 -32.10
C THR A 30 8.73 -8.38 -32.61
N ILE A 31 7.88 -7.40 -32.31
CA ILE A 31 6.53 -7.30 -32.87
C ILE A 31 6.65 -6.86 -34.34
N PRO A 32 6.00 -7.54 -35.31
CA PRO A 32 5.99 -7.11 -36.71
C PRO A 32 5.62 -5.62 -36.82
N ARG A 33 6.32 -4.88 -37.69
CA ARG A 33 6.20 -3.41 -37.77
C ARG A 33 4.76 -2.91 -38.01
N LEU A 34 3.92 -3.74 -38.64
CA LEU A 34 2.47 -3.55 -38.81
C LEU A 34 1.67 -3.56 -37.49
N LEU A 35 2.05 -4.40 -36.52
CA LEU A 35 1.41 -4.49 -35.21
C LEU A 35 1.89 -3.37 -34.26
N GLN A 36 3.15 -2.93 -34.37
CA GLN A 36 3.67 -1.81 -33.58
C GLN A 36 2.89 -0.49 -33.80
N ASN A 37 2.40 -0.26 -35.02
CA ASN A 37 1.59 0.93 -35.34
C ASN A 37 0.16 0.83 -34.76
N LYS A 38 -0.44 -0.37 -34.72
CA LYS A 38 -1.78 -0.57 -34.13
C LYS A 38 -1.81 -0.40 -32.60
N PHE A 39 -0.74 -0.72 -31.90
CA PHE A 39 -0.68 -0.62 -30.42
C PHE A 39 -0.22 0.76 -29.90
N HIS A 40 0.01 1.75 -30.78
CA HIS A 40 0.62 3.03 -30.41
C HIS A 40 -0.21 3.84 -29.38
N ILE A 41 -1.53 3.88 -29.55
CA ILE A 41 -2.49 4.59 -28.67
C ILE A 41 -2.45 4.01 -27.24
N LEU A 42 -2.51 2.68 -27.14
CA LEU A 42 -2.39 1.93 -25.87
C LEU A 42 -1.05 2.14 -25.15
N ILE A 43 0.03 2.31 -25.93
CA ILE A 43 1.38 2.59 -25.42
C ILE A 43 1.50 4.04 -24.94
N GLN A 44 0.84 5.01 -25.59
CA GLN A 44 0.81 6.41 -25.17
C GLN A 44 0.08 6.59 -23.82
N LYS A 45 -1.07 5.94 -23.62
CA LYS A 45 -1.81 5.95 -22.35
C LYS A 45 -1.00 5.35 -21.19
N CYS A 46 -0.18 4.33 -21.45
CA CYS A 46 0.75 3.77 -20.46
C CYS A 46 1.81 4.78 -19.96
N LYS A 47 2.33 5.64 -20.85
CA LYS A 47 3.39 6.61 -20.51
C LYS A 47 2.88 7.79 -19.68
N ARG A 48 1.62 8.21 -19.84
CA ARG A 48 1.03 9.36 -19.14
C ARG A 48 0.66 9.07 -17.67
N ILE A 49 0.41 7.79 -17.34
CA ILE A 49 0.20 7.34 -15.95
C ILE A 49 1.48 7.45 -15.11
N GLU A 50 2.66 7.38 -15.74
CA GLU A 50 3.95 7.42 -15.05
C GLU A 50 4.36 8.85 -14.60
N THR A 51 3.76 9.91 -15.16
CA THR A 51 4.21 11.31 -14.97
C THR A 51 3.48 12.13 -13.90
N ASN A 52 2.39 11.65 -13.30
CA ASN A 52 1.57 12.42 -12.34
C ASN A 52 1.91 12.15 -10.85
N ILE A 53 3.13 11.68 -10.55
CA ILE A 53 3.58 11.32 -9.20
C ILE A 53 4.36 12.47 -8.58
N GLU A 54 3.69 13.51 -8.07
CA GLU A 54 4.31 14.44 -7.12
C GLU A 54 3.23 15.19 -6.32
N GLY A 55 3.15 14.97 -4.99
CA GLY A 55 2.31 15.82 -4.13
C GLY A 55 1.74 15.26 -2.82
N LYS A 56 2.61 15.15 -1.81
CA LYS A 56 2.39 15.39 -0.35
C LYS A 56 1.62 14.40 0.56
N PRO A 57 1.98 14.34 1.87
CA PRO A 57 1.55 13.33 2.83
C PRO A 57 0.40 13.79 3.75
N LEU A 58 -0.41 12.85 4.23
CA LEU A 58 -1.42 13.04 5.27
C LEU A 58 -0.99 12.29 6.54
N ILE A 59 -0.99 12.98 7.69
CA ILE A 59 -0.63 12.46 9.02
C ILE A 59 -1.93 12.22 9.80
N ILE A 60 -2.06 11.06 10.48
CA ILE A 60 -3.12 10.79 11.46
C ILE A 60 -2.48 10.14 12.70
N PHE A 61 -2.87 10.61 13.88
CA PHE A 61 -2.39 10.18 15.21
C PHE A 61 -3.00 8.86 15.66
N SER A 62 -2.26 8.05 16.42
CA SER A 62 -2.78 6.91 17.19
C SER A 62 -2.63 7.16 18.69
N GLU A 63 -3.74 7.19 19.42
CA GLU A 63 -3.77 7.03 20.88
C GLU A 63 -3.85 5.53 21.19
N ALA A 64 -2.90 5.02 21.98
CA ALA A 64 -3.02 3.71 22.61
C ALA A 64 -2.64 3.88 24.09
N GLY A 65 -3.64 3.85 24.96
CA GLY A 65 -3.46 3.62 26.37
C GLY A 65 -3.58 2.12 26.64
N GLU A 66 -2.52 1.50 27.13
CA GLU A 66 -2.57 0.15 27.67
C GLU A 66 -2.29 0.17 29.17
N LYS A 67 -3.18 -0.50 29.91
CA LYS A 67 -3.03 -0.87 31.30
C LYS A 67 -2.02 -2.02 31.39
N ILE A 68 -1.03 -1.89 32.26
CA ILE A 68 -0.03 -2.91 32.55
C ILE A 68 -0.60 -3.89 33.60
N ASP A 69 -0.48 -5.19 33.31
CA ASP A 69 -0.87 -6.32 34.15
C ASP A 69 0.17 -6.57 35.26
N HIS A 70 -0.30 -6.95 36.45
CA HIS A 70 0.48 -7.15 37.68
C HIS A 70 0.84 -8.62 37.89
N SER A 71 1.67 -9.18 37.01
CA SER A 71 2.31 -10.48 37.23
C SER A 71 3.81 -10.40 36.95
N TYR A 72 4.62 -10.91 37.89
CA TYR A 72 6.08 -10.85 37.87
C TYR A 72 6.68 -11.47 36.59
N PRO A 73 7.46 -10.71 35.78
CA PRO A 73 8.29 -11.32 34.74
C PRO A 73 9.52 -11.97 35.42
N THR A 74 9.64 -13.29 35.27
CA THR A 74 10.62 -14.20 35.87
C THR A 74 12.06 -14.06 35.34
N TYR A 75 12.56 -12.84 35.13
CA TYR A 75 13.88 -12.62 34.49
C TYR A 75 15.03 -12.23 35.43
N PHE A 76 14.82 -12.20 36.76
CA PHE A 76 15.91 -11.97 37.71
C PHE A 76 16.20 -13.23 38.51
N LYS A 77 17.44 -13.72 38.41
CA LYS A 77 18.02 -14.62 39.42
C LYS A 77 18.77 -13.73 40.39
N GLU A 78 18.46 -13.81 41.68
CA GLU A 78 19.10 -13.00 42.74
C GLU A 78 20.64 -13.14 42.74
N ASP A 79 21.16 -14.29 42.28
CA ASP A 79 22.59 -14.59 42.18
C ASP A 79 23.35 -13.74 41.14
N ASP A 80 22.66 -12.99 40.27
CA ASP A 80 23.27 -12.19 39.19
C ASP A 80 23.43 -10.69 39.54
N ASN A 81 23.14 -10.28 40.78
CA ASN A 81 23.26 -8.88 41.21
C ASN A 81 24.73 -8.47 41.37
N VAL A 82 25.19 -7.50 40.58
CA VAL A 82 26.57 -7.02 40.61
C VAL A 82 26.81 -5.90 41.62
N LEU A 83 25.76 -5.48 42.36
CA LEU A 83 25.88 -4.40 43.35
C LEU A 83 26.46 -4.87 44.68
N PRO A 84 27.34 -4.06 45.29
CA PRO A 84 27.75 -4.29 46.66
C PRO A 84 26.59 -3.97 47.61
N ASN A 85 26.35 -4.85 48.59
CA ASN A 85 25.42 -4.62 49.70
C ASN A 85 24.04 -4.04 49.28
N PRO A 86 23.30 -4.72 48.37
CA PRO A 86 22.11 -4.17 47.73
C PRO A 86 20.90 -3.95 48.64
N SER A 87 20.82 -4.66 49.77
CA SER A 87 19.82 -4.49 50.83
C SER A 87 20.33 -3.63 51.99
N PHE A 88 21.53 -3.05 51.86
CA PHE A 88 22.07 -2.06 52.80
C PHE A 88 22.25 -2.54 54.25
N GLU A 89 22.45 -3.83 54.49
CA GLU A 89 22.54 -4.36 55.86
C GLU A 89 23.93 -4.14 56.49
N GLU A 90 24.97 -4.18 55.65
CA GLU A 90 26.37 -4.17 56.07
C GLU A 90 26.99 -2.76 56.06
N GLY A 91 27.92 -2.50 56.99
CA GLY A 91 28.66 -1.24 57.12
C GLY A 91 28.75 -0.72 58.55
N ASP A 92 29.48 0.37 58.75
CA ASP A 92 29.70 0.99 60.07
C ASP A 92 28.89 2.27 60.26
N THR A 93 29.24 3.34 59.52
CA THR A 93 28.52 4.63 59.54
C THR A 93 27.72 4.91 58.27
N THR A 94 27.96 4.12 57.22
CA THR A 94 27.33 4.18 55.91
C THR A 94 27.26 2.76 55.36
N PRO A 95 26.31 2.42 54.48
CA PRO A 95 26.29 1.10 53.86
C PRO A 95 27.59 0.85 53.07
N ASP A 96 28.18 -0.33 53.25
CA ASP A 96 29.39 -0.71 52.53
C ASP A 96 29.16 -0.66 51.02
N GLY A 97 30.11 -0.13 50.26
CA GLY A 97 30.03 -0.01 48.80
C GLY A 97 29.15 1.13 48.28
N TRP A 98 28.51 1.92 49.15
CA TRP A 98 27.71 3.09 48.79
C TRP A 98 28.27 4.37 49.41
N GLU A 99 28.13 5.48 48.70
CA GLU A 99 28.50 6.82 49.16
C GLU A 99 27.35 7.80 48.90
N SER A 100 27.24 8.82 49.75
CA SER A 100 26.26 9.87 49.62
C SER A 100 26.90 11.17 49.13
N TRP A 101 26.16 11.93 48.33
CA TRP A 101 26.61 13.21 47.81
C TRP A 101 25.51 14.27 47.92
N ASP A 102 25.81 15.35 48.64
CA ASP A 102 24.97 16.55 48.72
C ASP A 102 25.50 17.64 47.79
N TYR A 103 24.67 18.12 46.85
CA TYR A 103 25.01 19.24 45.96
C TYR A 103 24.74 20.61 46.62
N GLY A 104 25.03 20.74 47.92
CA GLY A 104 24.92 21.99 48.67
C GLY A 104 23.49 22.33 49.13
N THR A 105 22.71 21.31 49.50
CA THR A 105 21.28 21.40 49.80
C THR A 105 20.95 21.28 51.28
N GLY A 106 21.86 20.77 52.10
CA GLY A 106 21.54 20.41 53.49
C GLY A 106 20.62 19.18 53.59
N GLY A 107 20.52 18.39 52.53
CA GLY A 107 19.81 17.11 52.55
C GLY A 107 20.41 16.16 53.59
N ILE A 108 19.54 15.38 54.21
CA ILE A 108 19.91 14.43 55.24
C ILE A 108 19.85 13.03 54.64
N PHE A 109 20.96 12.32 54.75
CA PHE A 109 21.09 10.92 54.35
C PHE A 109 20.77 10.02 55.53
N LEU A 110 19.87 9.08 55.30
CA LEU A 110 19.36 8.17 56.31
C LEU A 110 19.89 6.77 55.99
N TRP A 111 20.34 6.08 57.03
CA TRP A 111 20.66 4.65 56.99
C TRP A 111 20.31 4.08 58.36
N ASP A 112 19.08 3.59 58.49
CA ASP A 112 18.49 3.22 59.76
C ASP A 112 17.43 2.13 59.58
N SER A 113 16.93 1.62 60.70
CA SER A 113 15.90 0.57 60.77
C SER A 113 14.48 1.13 60.91
N LYS A 114 14.26 2.42 60.63
CA LYS A 114 12.94 3.05 60.79
C LYS A 114 11.93 2.37 59.88
N ASP A 115 12.33 2.12 58.65
CA ASP A 115 11.61 1.37 57.64
C ASP A 115 12.60 0.67 56.75
N ALA A 116 12.48 -0.65 56.64
CA ALA A 116 13.19 -1.47 55.67
C ALA A 116 12.15 -2.31 54.92
N HIS A 117 12.42 -2.59 53.65
CA HIS A 117 11.59 -3.50 52.85
C HIS A 117 11.98 -4.94 53.17
N SER A 118 13.28 -5.23 53.13
CA SER A 118 13.86 -6.48 53.59
C SER A 118 14.87 -6.20 54.71
N GLY A 119 15.19 -7.23 55.50
CA GLY A 119 16.21 -7.10 56.55
C GLY A 119 15.88 -6.06 57.64
N GLU A 120 16.91 -5.39 58.13
CA GLU A 120 16.85 -4.46 59.26
C GLU A 120 17.12 -3.00 58.86
N LYS A 121 17.69 -2.70 57.68
CA LYS A 121 18.08 -1.33 57.30
C LYS A 121 17.68 -0.96 55.88
N SER A 122 17.46 0.32 55.65
CA SER A 122 17.34 0.89 54.30
C SER A 122 18.05 2.22 54.19
N VAL A 123 18.32 2.68 52.98
CA VAL A 123 18.85 4.03 52.74
C VAL A 123 17.74 5.03 52.43
N GLY A 124 17.94 6.28 52.80
CA GLY A 124 16.97 7.33 52.52
C GLY A 124 17.57 8.71 52.34
N ILE A 125 16.75 9.61 51.82
CA ILE A 125 17.07 11.03 51.62
C ILE A 125 15.87 11.87 52.05
N THR A 126 16.12 12.92 52.83
CA THR A 126 15.10 13.89 53.24
C THR A 126 15.71 15.30 53.37
N ASN A 127 14.91 16.28 53.79
CA ASN A 127 15.35 17.64 54.11
C ASN A 127 15.91 18.42 52.93
N LEU A 128 15.37 18.22 51.72
CA LEU A 128 15.66 19.14 50.61
C LEU A 128 14.92 20.46 50.85
N ASN A 129 15.69 21.53 51.09
CA ASN A 129 15.16 22.86 51.40
C ASN A 129 15.54 23.93 50.36
N ILE A 130 16.37 23.58 49.36
CA ILE A 130 16.85 24.50 48.32
C ILE A 130 16.37 24.02 46.94
N CYS A 131 15.79 24.95 46.19
CA CYS A 131 15.37 24.78 44.80
C CYS A 131 16.53 24.49 43.84
N ASN A 132 16.25 23.72 42.78
CA ASN A 132 17.20 23.39 41.71
C ASN A 132 18.45 22.66 42.21
N GLN A 133 18.25 21.71 43.11
CA GLN A 133 19.31 20.92 43.70
C GLN A 133 18.92 19.46 43.90
N TRP A 134 19.88 18.62 44.23
CA TRP A 134 19.68 17.20 44.44
C TRP A 134 20.65 16.62 45.47
N CYS A 135 20.20 15.55 46.11
CA CYS A 135 21.00 14.65 46.91
C CYS A 135 20.94 13.25 46.29
N LYS A 136 22.01 12.48 46.45
CA LYS A 136 22.04 11.11 45.95
C LYS A 136 22.82 10.15 46.83
N TRP A 137 22.41 8.90 46.81
CA TRP A 137 23.26 7.75 47.07
C TRP A 137 23.74 7.19 45.73
N HIS A 138 24.98 6.76 45.66
CA HIS A 138 25.49 5.97 44.52
C HIS A 138 26.58 5.01 44.94
N THR A 139 26.93 4.04 44.09
CA THR A 139 27.99 3.09 44.40
C THR A 139 29.35 3.78 44.48
N GLN A 140 30.21 3.36 45.41
CA GLN A 140 31.59 3.86 45.54
C GLN A 140 32.44 3.46 44.33
N ASP A 141 32.38 2.18 43.96
CA ASP A 141 33.12 1.65 42.84
C ASP A 141 32.43 1.92 41.50
N PHE A 142 33.27 2.04 40.47
CA PHE A 142 32.85 2.14 39.09
C PHE A 142 32.63 0.73 38.54
N ILE A 143 31.39 0.42 38.14
CA ILE A 143 31.04 -0.89 37.62
C ILE A 143 31.35 -0.92 36.12
N PRO A 144 32.22 -1.82 35.62
CA PRO A 144 32.56 -1.87 34.21
C PRO A 144 31.35 -2.19 33.32
N PHE A 145 31.09 -1.35 32.33
CA PHE A 145 29.98 -1.52 31.39
C PHE A 145 30.37 -0.97 30.01
N ARG A 146 30.17 -1.78 28.97
CA ARG A 146 30.45 -1.41 27.58
C ARG A 146 29.27 -1.77 26.72
N TYR A 147 28.57 -0.75 26.23
CA TYR A 147 27.38 -0.93 25.41
C TYR A 147 27.68 -1.69 24.10
N SER A 148 28.84 -1.44 23.50
CA SER A 148 29.28 -2.09 22.24
C SER A 148 29.56 -3.59 22.34
N GLU A 149 29.54 -4.18 23.54
CA GLU A 149 29.79 -5.61 23.77
C GLU A 149 28.48 -6.40 23.91
N ASN A 150 27.35 -5.85 23.47
CA ASN A 150 25.99 -6.38 23.68
C ASN A 150 25.70 -6.70 25.15
N LYS A 151 26.18 -5.85 26.05
CA LYS A 151 25.89 -5.97 27.47
C LYS A 151 24.51 -5.42 27.76
N VAL A 152 23.62 -6.31 28.18
CA VAL A 152 22.31 -5.94 28.72
C VAL A 152 22.50 -5.58 30.18
N CYS A 153 21.85 -4.49 30.57
CA CYS A 153 21.83 -4.01 31.94
C CYS A 153 20.38 -3.95 32.38
N ASN A 154 20.04 -4.60 33.50
CA ASN A 154 18.72 -4.51 34.09
C ASN A 154 18.84 -3.87 35.47
N TYR A 155 17.99 -2.89 35.75
CA TYR A 155 18.01 -2.16 37.00
C TYR A 155 16.63 -2.19 37.66
N ALA A 156 16.58 -2.60 38.91
CA ALA A 156 15.35 -2.64 39.69
C ALA A 156 15.61 -2.26 41.15
N PHE A 157 14.58 -1.81 41.84
CA PHE A 157 14.71 -1.34 43.21
C PHE A 157 13.34 -1.30 43.89
N TRP A 158 13.35 -1.43 45.21
CA TRP A 158 12.20 -1.08 46.04
C TRP A 158 12.35 0.36 46.55
N TYR A 159 11.25 1.09 46.56
CA TYR A 159 11.23 2.42 47.16
C TYR A 159 9.91 2.70 47.88
N LYS A 160 9.98 3.65 48.81
CA LYS A 160 8.84 4.17 49.57
C LYS A 160 9.09 5.65 49.82
N SER A 161 8.04 6.43 50.00
CA SER A 161 8.15 7.85 50.34
C SER A 161 7.17 8.24 51.44
N TYR A 162 7.58 9.21 52.24
CA TYR A 162 6.76 9.83 53.26
C TYR A 162 6.44 11.26 52.86
N GLY A 163 5.16 11.55 52.77
CA GLY A 163 4.67 12.82 52.22
C GLY A 163 4.68 12.81 50.69
N HIS A 164 3.92 13.74 50.13
CA HIS A 164 3.79 13.92 48.69
C HIS A 164 3.82 15.43 48.41
N PRO A 165 4.53 15.91 47.39
CA PRO A 165 4.54 17.33 47.07
C PRO A 165 3.13 17.81 46.73
N ALA A 166 2.74 19.01 47.19
CA ALA A 166 1.38 19.54 46.99
C ALA A 166 0.98 19.70 45.50
N SER A 167 1.95 19.64 44.58
CA SER A 167 1.74 19.49 43.14
C SER A 167 2.81 18.57 42.55
N ASN A 168 2.52 17.86 41.46
CA ASN A 168 3.49 17.04 40.72
C ASN A 168 4.62 17.86 40.05
N ARG A 169 4.84 19.10 40.47
CA ARG A 169 5.84 20.02 39.93
C ARG A 169 6.78 20.43 41.05
N GLY A 170 8.06 20.07 40.89
CA GLY A 170 9.17 20.69 41.63
C GLY A 170 9.94 19.80 42.59
N MET A 171 9.42 18.65 42.99
CA MET A 171 10.19 17.59 43.65
C MET A 171 10.00 16.27 42.93
N TYR A 172 11.07 15.50 42.79
CA TYR A 172 11.11 14.27 42.03
C TYR A 172 12.02 13.25 42.73
N ILE A 173 11.59 12.00 42.68
CA ILE A 173 12.46 10.85 42.96
C ILE A 173 13.17 10.55 41.64
N TRP A 174 14.50 10.55 41.61
CA TRP A 174 15.26 10.15 40.42
C TRP A 174 16.10 8.93 40.76
N VAL A 175 15.90 7.85 40.02
CA VAL A 175 16.64 6.60 40.24
C VAL A 175 17.10 6.05 38.90
N GLY A 176 18.39 5.78 38.76
CA GLY A 176 18.93 5.32 37.48
C GLY A 176 20.44 5.15 37.51
N LEU A 177 21.07 5.35 36.35
CA LEU A 177 22.50 5.08 36.15
C LEU A 177 23.24 6.34 35.72
N GLU A 178 24.36 6.61 36.39
CA GLU A 178 25.35 7.59 35.97
C GLU A 178 26.39 6.91 35.09
N LEU A 179 26.62 7.46 33.90
CA LEU A 179 27.48 6.88 32.87
C LEU A 179 28.80 7.65 32.79
N TYR A 180 29.90 6.92 32.71
CA TYR A 180 31.26 7.48 32.72
C TYR A 180 32.12 6.89 31.60
N ASP A 181 33.08 7.67 31.13
CA ASP A 181 34.03 7.24 30.09
C ASP A 181 35.28 6.53 30.65
N GLU A 182 36.24 6.22 29.77
CA GLU A 182 37.48 5.51 30.13
C GLU A 182 38.33 6.22 31.19
N ASN A 183 38.25 7.54 31.24
CA ASN A 183 38.96 8.38 32.20
C ASN A 183 38.15 8.59 33.49
N LYS A 184 36.99 7.93 33.61
CA LYS A 184 36.01 8.11 34.69
C LYS A 184 35.44 9.52 34.74
N GLU A 185 35.42 10.23 33.61
CA GLU A 185 34.70 11.50 33.49
C GLU A 185 33.22 11.24 33.26
N TRP A 186 32.36 12.05 33.92
CA TRP A 186 30.91 11.92 33.80
C TRP A 186 30.47 12.28 32.38
N ILE A 187 29.70 11.40 31.76
CA ILE A 187 29.11 11.61 30.43
C ILE A 187 27.70 12.16 30.58
N ILE A 188 26.83 11.37 31.23
CA ILE A 188 25.41 11.66 31.41
C ILE A 188 24.80 10.75 32.48
N GLY A 189 23.75 11.21 33.16
CA GLY A 189 22.88 10.37 34.00
C GLY A 189 21.60 10.03 33.27
N VAL A 190 21.16 8.77 33.33
CA VAL A 190 19.90 8.32 32.77
C VAL A 190 19.01 7.85 33.91
N MET A 191 17.95 8.60 34.18
CA MET A 191 17.15 8.49 35.40
C MET A 191 15.69 8.16 35.08
N ASN A 192 15.09 7.28 35.88
CA ASN A 192 13.63 7.13 35.96
C ASN A 192 13.09 8.08 37.02
N THR A 193 11.85 8.52 36.82
CA THR A 193 11.13 9.36 37.79
C THR A 193 9.91 8.62 38.32
N PRO A 194 10.07 7.70 39.29
CA PRO A 194 8.93 7.03 39.89
C PRO A 194 8.02 8.03 40.65
N GLU A 195 6.74 7.69 40.74
CA GLU A 195 5.76 8.48 41.49
C GLU A 195 5.96 8.29 43.00
N PHE A 196 5.67 9.30 43.80
CA PHE A 196 5.69 9.17 45.25
C PHE A 196 4.62 8.16 45.69
N SER A 197 4.99 7.26 46.60
CA SER A 197 4.10 6.25 47.18
C SER A 197 4.33 6.14 48.67
N ASP A 198 3.27 6.00 49.45
CA ASP A 198 3.30 5.76 50.90
C ASP A 198 3.48 4.28 51.27
N GLU A 199 3.48 3.39 50.27
CA GLU A 199 3.74 1.96 50.40
C GLU A 199 5.07 1.60 49.71
N TRP A 200 5.61 0.42 50.03
CA TRP A 200 6.75 -0.11 49.30
C TRP A 200 6.34 -0.52 47.89
N VAL A 201 6.98 0.10 46.89
CA VAL A 201 6.74 -0.15 45.48
C VAL A 201 7.98 -0.70 44.83
N TYR A 202 7.81 -1.80 44.10
CA TYR A 202 8.84 -2.34 43.24
C TYR A 202 8.85 -1.60 41.90
N HIS A 203 10.02 -1.11 41.50
CA HIS A 203 10.23 -0.50 40.20
C HIS A 203 11.29 -1.27 39.44
N LYS A 204 10.99 -1.60 38.17
CA LYS A 204 11.93 -2.21 37.24
C LYS A 204 12.03 -1.34 35.99
N THR A 205 13.24 -1.14 35.51
CA THR A 205 13.51 -0.48 34.23
C THR A 205 14.43 -1.35 33.38
N ASP A 206 14.18 -1.38 32.07
CA ASP A 206 15.13 -1.92 31.11
C ASP A 206 16.06 -0.78 30.67
N THR A 207 17.34 -0.97 30.93
CA THR A 207 18.36 0.03 30.63
C THR A 207 18.55 0.22 29.12
N ALA A 208 18.19 -0.75 28.27
CA ALA A 208 18.20 -0.57 26.81
C ALA A 208 17.21 0.52 26.37
N ARG A 209 16.02 0.57 26.99
CA ARG A 209 15.05 1.66 26.77
C ARG A 209 15.56 3.00 27.30
N MET A 210 16.35 2.98 28.37
CA MET A 210 16.94 4.20 28.95
C MET A 210 18.10 4.72 28.08
N LEU A 211 18.98 3.83 27.61
CA LEU A 211 20.17 4.15 26.82
C LEU A 211 19.85 4.45 25.35
N GLY A 212 18.74 3.93 24.81
CA GLY A 212 18.34 4.13 23.41
C GLY A 212 18.06 5.58 22.99
N TRP A 213 17.98 6.52 23.95
CA TRP A 213 17.85 7.96 23.68
C TRP A 213 19.20 8.65 23.47
N LEU A 214 20.30 7.97 23.80
CA LEU A 214 21.64 8.51 23.65
C LEU A 214 22.12 8.36 22.21
N ASP A 215 22.81 9.39 21.72
CA ASP A 215 23.52 9.29 20.46
C ASP A 215 24.62 8.21 20.50
N LYS A 216 24.93 7.66 19.33
CA LYS A 216 25.90 6.56 19.18
C LYS A 216 27.27 6.93 19.74
N ASP A 217 27.71 8.18 19.57
CA ASP A 217 28.99 8.67 20.05
C ASP A 217 29.09 8.62 21.58
N LYS A 218 28.01 8.98 22.29
CA LYS A 218 27.94 8.82 23.75
C LYS A 218 27.95 7.36 24.16
N LEU A 219 27.16 6.51 23.49
CA LEU A 219 27.09 5.07 23.80
C LEU A 219 28.46 4.39 23.69
N GLU A 220 29.22 4.70 22.64
CA GLU A 220 30.56 4.14 22.40
C GLU A 220 31.62 4.61 23.42
N ARG A 221 31.40 5.73 24.10
CA ARG A 221 32.31 6.25 25.12
C ARG A 221 32.10 5.63 26.50
N ILE A 222 30.94 5.03 26.77
CA ILE A 222 30.64 4.48 28.10
C ILE A 222 31.60 3.33 28.42
N ARG A 223 32.24 3.40 29.58
CA ARG A 223 33.11 2.35 30.13
C ARG A 223 32.71 1.90 31.52
N TYR A 224 32.06 2.79 32.27
CA TYR A 224 31.64 2.50 33.63
C TYR A 224 30.27 3.09 33.92
N ILE A 225 29.56 2.46 34.85
CA ILE A 225 28.30 2.94 35.38
C ILE A 225 28.34 2.98 36.91
N LYS A 226 27.55 3.88 37.48
CA LYS A 226 27.21 3.92 38.90
C LYS A 226 25.70 4.05 39.05
N PRO A 227 25.01 3.11 39.70
CA PRO A 227 23.63 3.34 40.10
C PRO A 227 23.52 4.50 41.06
N ALA A 228 22.48 5.31 40.87
CA ALA A 228 22.19 6.48 41.68
C ALA A 228 20.73 6.46 42.13
N LEU A 229 20.53 6.75 43.42
CA LEU A 229 19.24 6.87 44.09
C LEU A 229 19.14 8.31 44.59
N MET A 230 18.21 9.10 44.07
CA MET A 230 18.22 10.54 44.24
C MET A 230 16.86 11.09 44.66
N LEU A 231 16.91 12.14 45.48
CA LEU A 231 15.80 13.05 45.71
C LEU A 231 16.20 14.41 45.15
N VAL A 232 15.32 14.99 44.35
CA VAL A 232 15.63 16.14 43.50
C VAL A 232 14.57 17.21 43.68
N SER A 233 15.01 18.46 43.80
CA SER A 233 14.16 19.64 43.67
C SER A 233 14.52 20.39 42.39
N MET A 234 13.58 20.49 41.45
CA MET A 234 13.77 21.15 40.14
C MET A 234 12.60 22.09 39.87
N SER A 235 12.56 23.20 40.60
CA SER A 235 11.59 24.28 40.41
C SER A 235 12.19 25.62 40.80
N ALA A 236 11.96 26.65 39.98
CA ALA A 236 12.32 28.02 40.32
C ALA A 236 11.24 28.73 41.16
N THR A 237 10.04 28.16 41.29
CA THR A 237 8.86 28.87 41.82
C THR A 237 8.12 28.12 42.93
N ILE A 238 8.53 26.88 43.22
CA ILE A 238 7.91 26.05 44.25
C ILE A 238 9.04 25.62 45.18
N GLU A 239 8.98 26.08 46.43
CA GLU A 239 9.93 25.67 47.46
C GLU A 239 9.76 24.17 47.74
N PRO A 240 10.85 23.40 47.86
CA PRO A 240 10.75 21.99 48.21
C PRO A 240 10.25 21.83 49.65
N ASP A 241 9.49 20.77 49.89
CA ASP A 241 9.03 20.41 51.22
C ASP A 241 10.10 19.55 51.92
N PRO A 242 10.81 20.09 52.94
CA PRO A 242 11.87 19.37 53.61
C PRO A 242 11.37 18.19 54.45
N SER A 243 10.06 18.08 54.69
CA SER A 243 9.46 16.93 55.40
C SER A 243 9.33 15.68 54.54
N ILE A 244 9.47 15.82 53.21
CA ILE A 244 9.42 14.69 52.30
C ILE A 244 10.67 13.83 52.49
N GLU A 245 10.46 12.55 52.69
CA GLU A 245 11.51 11.54 52.84
C GLU A 245 11.28 10.44 51.81
N VAL A 246 12.35 9.96 51.20
CA VAL A 246 12.31 8.84 50.26
C VAL A 246 13.27 7.78 50.75
N ARG A 247 12.81 6.53 50.73
CA ARG A 247 13.53 5.33 51.14
C ARG A 247 13.71 4.40 49.95
N PHE A 248 14.86 3.75 49.91
CA PHE A 248 15.23 2.75 48.91
C PHE A 248 15.79 1.53 49.60
N ASP A 249 15.47 0.37 49.05
CA ASP A 249 15.94 -0.91 49.56
C ASP A 249 15.97 -1.93 48.42
N ASP A 250 16.66 -3.06 48.63
CA ASP A 250 16.76 -4.17 47.70
C ASP A 250 17.04 -3.71 46.25
N ILE A 251 18.24 -3.18 46.02
CA ILE A 251 18.64 -2.67 44.70
C ILE A 251 19.26 -3.78 43.87
N TYR A 252 18.78 -3.93 42.64
CA TYR A 252 19.26 -4.94 41.72
C TYR A 252 19.86 -4.29 40.49
N LEU A 253 21.12 -4.61 40.20
CA LEU A 253 21.74 -4.38 38.90
C LEU A 253 22.25 -5.72 38.39
N SER A 254 21.75 -6.20 37.26
CA SER A 254 22.39 -7.31 36.55
C SER A 254 23.00 -6.82 35.26
N ILE A 255 24.23 -7.29 34.98
CA ILE A 255 24.95 -7.02 33.74
C ILE A 255 25.38 -8.35 33.18
N PHE A 256 24.88 -8.70 32.00
CA PHE A 256 25.25 -9.92 31.30
C PHE A 256 25.41 -9.64 29.82
N ASN A 257 26.09 -10.55 29.14
CA ASN A 257 26.19 -10.50 27.68
C ASN A 257 24.97 -11.20 27.12
N ASP A 258 24.40 -10.60 26.09
CA ASP A 258 23.28 -11.14 25.36
C ASP A 258 23.57 -11.07 23.86
N THR A 259 23.06 -12.01 23.10
CA THR A 259 23.29 -12.07 21.66
C THR A 259 22.06 -11.54 20.96
N LEU A 260 22.22 -10.44 20.21
CA LEU A 260 21.13 -9.92 19.38
C LEU A 260 20.49 -11.04 18.53
N PRO A 261 19.18 -10.98 18.28
CA PRO A 261 18.52 -11.99 17.46
C PRO A 261 19.13 -12.05 16.07
N ASP A 262 19.09 -13.21 15.42
CA ASP A 262 19.46 -13.30 14.02
C ASP A 262 18.58 -12.35 13.18
N LYS A 263 19.12 -11.89 12.04
CA LYS A 263 18.29 -11.13 11.09
C LYS A 263 17.12 -12.03 10.69
N PRO A 264 15.87 -11.53 10.65
CA PRO A 264 14.74 -12.35 10.25
C PRO A 264 14.89 -12.86 8.83
N ASP A 265 14.24 -13.99 8.54
CA ASP A 265 14.14 -14.49 7.18
C ASP A 265 13.46 -13.46 6.27
N MET A 266 13.83 -13.48 4.98
CA MET A 266 13.12 -12.69 3.96
C MET A 266 11.61 -12.99 4.08
N PRO A 267 10.74 -11.98 4.25
CA PRO A 267 9.32 -12.22 4.42
C PRO A 267 8.74 -13.03 3.27
N SER A 268 7.77 -13.88 3.58
CA SER A 268 7.06 -14.69 2.59
C SER A 268 5.58 -14.29 2.54
N GLY A 269 5.02 -14.28 1.33
CA GLY A 269 3.65 -13.85 1.08
C GLY A 269 3.42 -13.37 -0.36
N PRO A 270 2.22 -12.84 -0.66
CA PRO A 270 1.87 -12.40 -2.01
C PRO A 270 2.73 -11.21 -2.50
N GLN A 271 3.45 -11.39 -3.61
CA GLN A 271 4.30 -10.32 -4.19
C GLN A 271 3.54 -9.35 -5.11
N ASN A 272 2.28 -9.65 -5.45
CA ASN A 272 1.46 -8.82 -6.33
C ASN A 272 0.07 -8.64 -5.73
N GLY A 273 -0.43 -7.41 -5.70
CA GLY A 273 -1.70 -7.07 -5.06
C GLY A 273 -2.44 -5.88 -5.67
N LYS A 274 -3.67 -5.67 -5.19
CA LYS A 274 -4.52 -4.52 -5.47
C LYS A 274 -4.50 -3.60 -4.24
N PRO A 275 -4.47 -2.26 -4.42
CA PRO A 275 -4.63 -1.34 -3.31
C PRO A 275 -5.93 -1.58 -2.54
N ASN A 276 -5.95 -1.21 -1.27
CA ASN A 276 -7.07 -1.35 -0.33
C ASN A 276 -7.51 -2.81 -0.07
N LYS A 277 -6.67 -3.80 -0.38
CA LYS A 277 -6.86 -5.18 0.04
C LYS A 277 -5.82 -5.54 1.10
N ILE A 278 -6.26 -6.28 2.12
CA ILE A 278 -5.39 -6.80 3.18
C ILE A 278 -4.65 -8.04 2.64
N TYR A 279 -3.34 -8.06 2.86
CA TYR A 279 -2.46 -9.19 2.57
C TYR A 279 -1.70 -9.58 3.82
N THR A 280 -1.58 -10.88 4.06
CA THR A 280 -0.85 -11.45 5.19
C THR A 280 0.51 -11.94 4.72
N TYR A 281 1.53 -11.65 5.51
CA TYR A 281 2.92 -12.06 5.31
C TYR A 281 3.42 -12.72 6.58
N GLU A 282 4.42 -13.57 6.42
CA GLU A 282 5.03 -14.29 7.53
C GLU A 282 6.56 -14.30 7.44
N THR A 283 7.21 -14.32 8.59
CA THR A 283 8.65 -14.50 8.74
C THR A 283 8.94 -15.22 10.05
N THR A 284 10.19 -15.62 10.26
CA THR A 284 10.68 -16.15 11.52
C THR A 284 12.13 -15.71 11.73
N THR A 285 12.57 -15.74 12.97
CA THR A 285 13.98 -15.60 13.36
C THR A 285 14.27 -16.43 14.58
N VAL A 286 15.56 -16.66 14.84
CA VAL A 286 16.06 -17.33 16.03
C VAL A 286 16.87 -16.33 16.83
N ASP A 287 16.56 -16.25 18.11
CA ASP A 287 17.44 -15.67 19.11
C ASP A 287 18.46 -16.74 19.56
N PRO A 288 19.79 -16.47 19.49
CA PRO A 288 20.83 -17.45 19.85
C PRO A 288 20.82 -17.87 21.32
N ASP A 289 20.38 -17.01 22.22
CA ASP A 289 20.27 -17.28 23.66
C ASP A 289 18.90 -17.92 24.00
N GLY A 290 17.99 -17.97 23.01
CA GLY A 290 16.69 -18.62 23.10
C GLY A 290 15.60 -17.71 23.65
N ASP A 291 15.88 -16.40 23.70
CA ASP A 291 14.96 -15.41 24.24
C ASP A 291 13.74 -15.18 23.35
N GLU A 292 12.66 -14.68 23.95
CA GLU A 292 11.48 -14.31 23.20
C GLU A 292 11.75 -13.07 22.34
N VAL A 293 11.17 -13.04 21.13
CA VAL A 293 11.42 -12.01 20.13
C VAL A 293 10.15 -11.24 19.76
N TYR A 294 10.33 -9.97 19.45
CA TYR A 294 9.33 -9.09 18.86
C TYR A 294 9.73 -8.77 17.43
N TYR A 295 8.75 -8.55 16.55
CA TYR A 295 8.97 -8.22 15.15
C TYR A 295 8.46 -6.81 14.82
N LEU A 296 9.17 -6.09 13.96
CA LEU A 296 8.75 -4.82 13.39
C LEU A 296 8.73 -4.92 11.87
N TRP A 297 7.54 -4.79 11.30
CA TRP A 297 7.34 -4.81 9.85
C TRP A 297 7.38 -3.40 9.28
N ASP A 298 8.25 -3.15 8.31
CA ASP A 298 8.23 -1.95 7.46
C ASP A 298 7.57 -2.33 6.13
N TRP A 299 6.45 -1.68 5.81
CA TRP A 299 5.65 -1.99 4.63
C TRP A 299 6.12 -1.26 3.36
N GLY A 300 7.14 -0.41 3.47
CA GLY A 300 7.73 0.34 2.37
C GLY A 300 6.90 1.52 1.86
N ASP A 301 5.73 1.81 2.46
CA ASP A 301 4.86 2.93 2.12
C ASP A 301 4.92 4.09 3.14
N GLY A 302 5.87 4.02 4.07
CA GLY A 302 6.02 4.96 5.18
C GLY A 302 5.29 4.55 6.46
N THR A 303 4.60 3.40 6.46
CA THR A 303 3.96 2.82 7.65
C THR A 303 4.68 1.58 8.15
N ASN A 304 4.48 1.25 9.43
CA ASN A 304 4.99 0.03 10.05
C ASN A 304 3.93 -0.60 10.98
N SER A 305 4.15 -1.85 11.39
CA SER A 305 3.23 -2.57 12.29
C SER A 305 3.28 -2.14 13.76
N GLY A 306 4.27 -1.33 14.15
CA GLY A 306 4.78 -1.34 15.52
C GLY A 306 5.46 -2.67 15.86
N TRP A 307 6.03 -2.76 17.07
CA TRP A 307 6.59 -4.02 17.58
C TRP A 307 5.46 -4.97 17.95
N ILE A 308 5.41 -6.14 17.31
CA ILE A 308 4.44 -7.21 17.59
C ILE A 308 5.14 -8.39 18.27
N GLY A 309 4.53 -8.94 19.31
CA GLY A 309 5.09 -10.02 20.13
C GLY A 309 4.68 -9.91 21.60
N PRO A 310 5.33 -10.68 22.50
CA PRO A 310 6.47 -11.56 22.23
C PRO A 310 6.08 -12.86 21.50
N TYR A 311 7.04 -13.43 20.78
CA TYR A 311 6.99 -14.76 20.15
C TYR A 311 8.17 -15.59 20.65
N LYS A 312 8.05 -16.92 20.70
CA LYS A 312 9.20 -17.75 21.07
C LYS A 312 10.28 -17.70 19.98
N SER A 313 11.55 -17.84 20.36
CA SER A 313 12.65 -18.01 19.40
C SER A 313 12.33 -19.15 18.41
N GLY A 314 12.41 -18.85 17.10
CA GLY A 314 12.05 -19.76 16.01
C GLY A 314 10.55 -19.88 15.71
N GLU A 315 9.68 -19.13 16.38
CA GLU A 315 8.24 -19.10 16.09
C GLU A 315 7.95 -18.22 14.85
N VAL A 316 6.93 -18.60 14.08
CA VAL A 316 6.50 -17.85 12.89
C VAL A 316 5.64 -16.67 13.31
N CYS A 317 6.08 -15.48 12.93
CA CYS A 317 5.32 -14.25 13.10
C CYS A 317 4.53 -13.94 11.82
N GLN A 318 3.22 -13.64 11.97
CA GLN A 318 2.36 -13.21 10.87
C GLN A 318 1.88 -11.77 11.10
N ALA A 319 1.95 -10.95 10.06
CA ALA A 319 1.40 -9.61 10.05
C ALA A 319 0.65 -9.34 8.75
N SER A 320 -0.36 -8.47 8.82
CA SER A 320 -1.18 -8.13 7.65
C SER A 320 -1.20 -6.63 7.41
N HIS A 321 -1.19 -6.24 6.13
CA HIS A 321 -1.23 -4.83 5.72
C HIS A 321 -2.00 -4.62 4.43
N SER A 322 -2.47 -3.38 4.24
CA SER A 322 -3.10 -2.94 3.01
C SER A 322 -2.48 -1.63 2.55
N TRP A 323 -2.04 -1.60 1.29
CA TRP A 323 -1.50 -0.40 0.66
C TRP A 323 -2.64 0.40 0.05
N THR A 324 -2.77 1.68 0.42
CA THR A 324 -3.79 2.57 -0.17
C THR A 324 -3.35 3.14 -1.51
N LYS A 325 -2.03 3.30 -1.69
CA LYS A 325 -1.43 3.82 -2.92
C LYS A 325 -0.99 2.68 -3.83
N LYS A 326 -0.99 2.97 -5.13
CA LYS A 326 -0.38 2.11 -6.14
C LYS A 326 1.12 2.36 -6.11
N GLY A 327 1.92 1.31 -6.30
CA GLY A 327 3.38 1.45 -6.24
C GLY A 327 4.12 0.12 -6.18
N SER A 328 5.44 0.20 -6.14
CA SER A 328 6.30 -0.91 -5.73
C SER A 328 6.83 -0.61 -4.34
N TYR A 329 6.80 -1.59 -3.45
CA TYR A 329 7.24 -1.46 -2.08
C TYR A 329 8.23 -2.58 -1.75
N GLN A 330 9.01 -2.36 -0.69
CA GLN A 330 9.97 -3.35 -0.19
C GLN A 330 9.57 -3.67 1.24
N VAL A 331 8.93 -4.82 1.45
CA VAL A 331 8.56 -5.28 2.79
C VAL A 331 9.78 -5.90 3.43
N LYS A 332 10.13 -5.43 4.62
CA LYS A 332 11.25 -5.95 5.40
C LYS A 332 10.85 -6.02 6.87
N VAL A 333 11.54 -6.87 7.61
CA VAL A 333 11.24 -7.10 9.01
C VAL A 333 12.52 -7.00 9.82
N LYS A 334 12.41 -6.41 11.00
CA LYS A 334 13.44 -6.38 12.03
C LYS A 334 12.95 -7.15 13.24
N ALA A 335 13.84 -7.81 13.96
CA ALA A 335 13.51 -8.40 15.25
C ALA A 335 14.23 -7.69 16.39
N LYS A 336 13.70 -7.84 17.59
CA LYS A 336 14.40 -7.55 18.84
C LYS A 336 14.01 -8.56 19.91
N ASP A 337 14.90 -8.83 20.85
CA ASP A 337 14.60 -9.65 22.02
C ASP A 337 13.83 -8.85 23.10
N ILE A 338 13.59 -9.52 24.22
CA ILE A 338 13.04 -8.95 25.47
C ILE A 338 13.93 -7.91 26.14
N TYR A 339 15.21 -7.85 25.77
CA TYR A 339 16.22 -6.91 26.26
C TYR A 339 16.48 -5.75 25.28
N ASN A 340 15.65 -5.65 24.24
CA ASN A 340 15.67 -4.65 23.18
C ASN A 340 16.96 -4.60 22.33
N LEU A 341 17.76 -5.68 22.26
CA LEU A 341 18.80 -5.74 21.22
C LEU A 341 18.12 -6.00 19.88
N GLU A 342 18.39 -5.14 18.90
CA GLU A 342 17.74 -5.20 17.60
C GLU A 342 18.64 -5.87 16.57
N SER A 343 18.08 -6.79 15.79
CA SER A 343 18.78 -7.46 14.69
C SER A 343 18.97 -6.54 13.48
N GLU A 344 19.72 -6.97 12.48
CA GLU A 344 19.69 -6.28 11.18
C GLU A 344 18.34 -6.46 10.48
N TRP A 345 17.99 -5.55 9.57
CA TRP A 345 16.81 -5.73 8.72
C TRP A 345 16.95 -6.97 7.84
N SER A 346 15.85 -7.71 7.65
CA SER A 346 15.79 -8.83 6.72
C SER A 346 16.01 -8.39 5.27
N ASP A 347 16.34 -9.35 4.41
CA ASP A 347 16.37 -9.09 2.97
C ASP A 347 14.96 -8.68 2.50
N PRO A 348 14.83 -7.61 1.70
CA PRO A 348 13.52 -7.07 1.38
C PRO A 348 12.75 -7.98 0.42
N LEU A 349 11.47 -8.21 0.71
CA LEU A 349 10.50 -8.79 -0.22
C LEU A 349 9.94 -7.69 -1.13
N PRO A 350 10.27 -7.65 -2.43
CA PRO A 350 9.69 -6.69 -3.34
C PRO A 350 8.22 -7.04 -3.61
N ILE A 351 7.34 -6.08 -3.40
CA ILE A 351 5.91 -6.22 -3.65
C ILE A 351 5.44 -5.15 -4.64
N SER A 352 4.49 -5.51 -5.48
CA SER A 352 3.90 -4.64 -6.48
C SER A 352 2.40 -4.48 -6.23
N MET A 353 2.00 -3.26 -5.84
CA MET A 353 0.61 -2.82 -5.87
C MET A 353 0.37 -2.08 -7.18
N SER A 354 0.72 -2.75 -8.28
CA SER A 354 0.58 -2.20 -9.61
C SER A 354 -0.86 -2.36 -10.10
N LYS A 355 -1.34 -1.35 -10.85
CA LYS A 355 -2.26 -1.66 -11.95
C LYS A 355 -1.53 -2.74 -12.76
N THR A 356 -2.07 -3.95 -12.87
CA THR A 356 -1.97 -4.58 -14.18
C THR A 356 -2.62 -3.57 -15.10
N SER A 357 -1.82 -2.78 -15.84
CA SER A 357 -2.39 -1.86 -16.82
C SER A 357 -3.33 -2.74 -17.62
N ILE A 358 -4.63 -2.41 -17.59
CA ILE A 358 -5.63 -3.19 -18.32
C ILE A 358 -5.10 -3.38 -19.74
N TYR A 359 -4.49 -2.33 -20.29
CA TYR A 359 -3.81 -2.29 -21.57
C TYR A 359 -2.55 -3.18 -21.69
N LYS A 360 -1.72 -3.38 -20.64
CA LYS A 360 -0.62 -4.38 -20.68
C LYS A 360 -1.16 -5.82 -20.71
N ASN A 361 -2.25 -6.08 -19.99
CA ASN A 361 -2.95 -7.37 -20.04
C ASN A 361 -3.68 -7.57 -21.37
N ILE A 362 -4.34 -6.54 -21.90
CA ILE A 362 -4.97 -6.52 -23.24
C ILE A 362 -3.90 -6.81 -24.30
N ILE A 363 -2.78 -6.10 -24.30
CA ILE A 363 -1.70 -6.32 -25.28
C ILE A 363 -1.19 -7.76 -25.19
N SER A 364 -1.01 -8.31 -23.98
CA SER A 364 -0.63 -9.71 -23.80
C SER A 364 -1.70 -10.70 -24.31
N LYS A 365 -2.98 -10.48 -24.00
CA LYS A 365 -4.12 -11.30 -24.47
C LYS A 365 -4.26 -11.23 -26.00
N LEU A 366 -4.18 -10.04 -26.58
CA LEU A 366 -4.24 -9.81 -28.03
C LEU A 366 -3.02 -10.44 -28.72
N LEU A 367 -1.80 -10.25 -28.22
CA LEU A 367 -0.61 -10.92 -28.75
C LEU A 367 -0.73 -12.44 -28.67
N GLN A 368 -1.31 -12.99 -27.60
CA GLN A 368 -1.60 -14.43 -27.51
C GLN A 368 -2.62 -14.90 -28.55
N LYS A 369 -3.67 -14.10 -28.86
CA LYS A 369 -4.61 -14.40 -29.96
C LYS A 369 -3.89 -14.39 -31.32
N TYR A 370 -3.17 -13.32 -31.65
CA TYR A 370 -2.46 -13.17 -32.92
C TYR A 370 -1.32 -14.18 -33.12
N LEU A 371 -0.74 -14.71 -32.04
CA LEU A 371 0.28 -15.76 -32.10
C LEU A 371 -0.32 -17.18 -32.12
N LYS A 372 -1.59 -17.35 -31.71
CA LYS A 372 -2.35 -18.61 -31.78
C LYS A 372 -3.30 -18.63 -32.99
N ILE A 373 -2.82 -18.22 -34.17
CA ILE A 373 -3.54 -18.48 -35.42
C ILE A 373 -3.48 -20.00 -35.67
N GLU A 374 -4.37 -20.74 -35.03
CA GLU A 374 -4.98 -21.92 -35.62
C GLU A 374 -6.32 -21.44 -36.15
N THR A 375 -6.45 -21.49 -37.48
CA THR A 375 -7.66 -21.18 -38.23
C THR A 375 -8.82 -21.99 -37.66
N LYS A 376 -9.70 -21.36 -36.87
CA LYS A 376 -11.06 -21.85 -36.73
C LYS A 376 -11.72 -21.63 -38.09
N THR A 377 -11.81 -22.69 -38.86
CA THR A 377 -12.66 -22.76 -40.04
C THR A 377 -13.96 -23.41 -39.59
N ASP A 378 -14.86 -22.63 -38.97
CA ASP A 378 -16.27 -22.97 -39.04
C ASP A 378 -16.86 -22.08 -40.14
N ASP A 379 -17.32 -22.68 -41.23
CA ASP A 379 -17.76 -21.98 -42.44
C ASP A 379 -19.20 -21.44 -42.30
N LYS A 380 -19.68 -21.32 -41.05
CA LYS A 380 -21.07 -21.00 -40.72
C LYS A 380 -21.17 -19.53 -40.35
N GLU A 381 -22.13 -18.84 -40.95
CA GLU A 381 -22.43 -17.43 -40.64
C GLU A 381 -23.11 -17.34 -39.26
N GLU A 382 -22.50 -16.62 -38.32
CA GLU A 382 -23.01 -16.38 -36.97
C GLU A 382 -23.16 -14.88 -36.67
N TYR A 383 -23.99 -14.57 -35.66
CA TYR A 383 -24.28 -13.20 -35.23
C TYR A 383 -23.89 -13.02 -33.76
N TRP A 384 -22.93 -12.14 -33.49
CA TRP A 384 -22.38 -11.87 -32.15
C TRP A 384 -22.72 -10.46 -31.67
N ALA A 385 -23.18 -10.32 -30.44
CA ALA A 385 -23.57 -9.03 -29.87
C ALA A 385 -22.88 -8.73 -28.55
N LEU A 386 -22.37 -7.51 -28.42
CA LEU A 386 -21.90 -6.92 -27.17
C LEU A 386 -22.84 -5.76 -26.79
N LEU A 387 -23.58 -5.92 -25.71
CA LEU A 387 -24.56 -4.94 -25.23
C LEU A 387 -24.08 -4.31 -23.92
N ILE A 388 -23.80 -3.01 -23.91
CA ILE A 388 -23.25 -2.27 -22.77
C ILE A 388 -24.23 -1.17 -22.35
N ALA A 389 -24.67 -1.18 -21.10
CA ALA A 389 -25.53 -0.15 -20.55
C ALA A 389 -25.13 0.25 -19.13
N VAL A 390 -24.57 1.45 -18.94
CA VAL A 390 -24.05 1.85 -17.64
C VAL A 390 -25.18 2.14 -16.67
N GLY A 391 -26.01 3.16 -16.93
CA GLY A 391 -27.29 3.42 -16.24
C GLY A 391 -27.25 3.74 -14.73
N GLU A 392 -26.20 3.33 -14.02
CA GLU A 392 -25.89 3.54 -12.61
C GLU A 392 -24.44 4.00 -12.49
N TYR A 393 -24.12 4.90 -11.56
CA TYR A 393 -22.76 5.43 -11.40
C TYR A 393 -22.30 5.41 -9.95
N LEU A 394 -21.06 4.95 -9.72
CA LEU A 394 -20.47 4.80 -8.39
C LEU A 394 -20.51 6.14 -7.65
N ASN A 395 -21.13 6.17 -6.47
CA ASN A 395 -21.27 7.36 -5.60
C ASN A 395 -22.00 8.57 -6.24
N HIS A 396 -22.64 8.40 -7.40
CA HIS A 396 -23.28 9.48 -8.15
C HIS A 396 -24.74 9.18 -8.52
N PRO A 397 -25.64 8.94 -7.54
CA PRO A 397 -27.04 8.60 -7.80
C PRO A 397 -27.81 9.69 -8.57
N GLU A 398 -27.34 10.95 -8.52
CA GLU A 398 -27.90 12.07 -9.29
C GLU A 398 -27.64 11.96 -10.80
N LYS A 399 -26.66 11.13 -11.19
CA LYS A 399 -26.30 10.85 -12.59
C LYS A 399 -26.99 9.61 -13.13
N ASP A 400 -27.63 8.80 -12.28
CA ASP A 400 -28.27 7.56 -12.71
C ASP A 400 -29.36 7.80 -13.78
N ARG A 401 -29.45 6.85 -14.70
CA ARG A 401 -30.39 6.80 -15.82
C ARG A 401 -30.93 5.37 -15.98
N PRO A 402 -31.91 4.96 -15.15
CA PRO A 402 -32.47 3.60 -15.18
C PRO A 402 -33.10 3.19 -16.52
N GLU A 403 -33.52 4.17 -17.33
CA GLU A 403 -34.04 3.94 -18.69
C GLU A 403 -33.02 3.21 -19.57
N MET A 404 -31.72 3.52 -19.47
CA MET A 404 -30.64 2.83 -20.20
C MET A 404 -30.62 1.32 -19.91
N LEU A 405 -30.84 0.94 -18.64
CA LEU A 405 -30.90 -0.45 -18.21
C LEU A 405 -32.17 -1.16 -18.69
N THR A 406 -33.23 -0.40 -18.94
CA THR A 406 -34.49 -0.92 -19.49
C THR A 406 -34.34 -1.15 -20.99
N GLU A 407 -33.76 -0.20 -21.72
CA GLU A 407 -33.66 -0.29 -23.18
C GLU A 407 -32.66 -1.34 -23.66
N VAL A 408 -31.55 -1.57 -22.93
CA VAL A 408 -30.64 -2.69 -23.25
C VAL A 408 -31.34 -4.04 -23.15
N GLU A 409 -32.32 -4.19 -22.24
CA GLU A 409 -33.13 -5.41 -22.14
C GLU A 409 -34.11 -5.52 -23.29
N ASN A 410 -34.72 -4.41 -23.73
CA ASN A 410 -35.60 -4.39 -24.89
C ASN A 410 -34.84 -4.79 -26.17
N ILE A 411 -33.63 -4.25 -26.38
CA ILE A 411 -32.76 -4.62 -27.50
C ILE A 411 -32.40 -6.11 -27.40
N ASN A 412 -31.92 -6.57 -26.24
CA ASN A 412 -31.59 -7.99 -26.04
C ASN A 412 -32.76 -8.92 -26.37
N ASN A 413 -33.98 -8.57 -25.93
CA ASN A 413 -35.17 -9.36 -26.21
C ASN A 413 -35.53 -9.34 -27.71
N ALA A 414 -35.39 -8.20 -28.39
CA ALA A 414 -35.61 -8.09 -29.82
C ALA A 414 -34.63 -9.00 -30.62
N LEU A 415 -33.35 -9.01 -30.24
CA LEU A 415 -32.35 -9.88 -30.87
C LEU A 415 -32.71 -11.36 -30.69
N ILE A 416 -32.98 -11.80 -29.46
CA ILE A 416 -33.30 -13.22 -29.15
C ILE A 416 -34.59 -13.69 -29.84
N ASN A 417 -35.55 -12.80 -30.06
CA ASN A 417 -36.80 -13.12 -30.75
C ASN A 417 -36.65 -13.18 -32.28
N SER A 418 -35.54 -12.68 -32.82
CA SER A 418 -35.23 -12.75 -34.24
C SER A 418 -34.52 -14.06 -34.60
N LYS A 419 -34.55 -14.45 -35.88
CA LYS A 419 -34.13 -15.80 -36.31
C LYS A 419 -32.61 -16.00 -36.36
N ASN A 420 -31.84 -14.92 -36.36
CA ASN A 420 -30.41 -14.94 -36.67
C ASN A 420 -29.51 -15.01 -35.43
N TRP A 421 -30.05 -14.70 -34.24
CA TRP A 421 -29.27 -14.52 -33.03
C TRP A 421 -29.41 -15.71 -32.09
N ASP A 422 -28.27 -16.23 -31.61
CA ASP A 422 -28.24 -17.19 -30.51
C ASP A 422 -28.04 -16.47 -29.19
N THR A 423 -28.78 -16.87 -28.16
CA THR A 423 -28.58 -16.43 -26.78
C THR A 423 -27.14 -16.60 -26.28
N GLY A 424 -26.42 -17.63 -26.74
CA GLY A 424 -25.01 -17.87 -26.39
C GLY A 424 -24.04 -16.88 -27.05
N HIS A 425 -24.50 -16.12 -28.05
CA HIS A 425 -23.69 -15.18 -28.82
C HIS A 425 -23.95 -13.72 -28.42
N ILE A 426 -24.67 -13.49 -27.32
CA ILE A 426 -24.97 -12.16 -26.80
C ILE A 426 -24.30 -11.99 -25.42
N TYR A 427 -23.34 -11.09 -25.32
CA TYR A 427 -22.71 -10.72 -24.06
C TYR A 427 -23.21 -9.36 -23.60
N LYS A 428 -23.84 -9.32 -22.43
CA LYS A 428 -24.50 -8.13 -21.89
C LYS A 428 -23.83 -7.68 -20.60
N ILE A 429 -23.47 -6.41 -20.54
CA ILE A 429 -22.81 -5.74 -19.42
C ILE A 429 -23.70 -4.57 -19.00
N LYS A 430 -24.14 -4.54 -17.74
CA LYS A 430 -25.04 -3.48 -17.29
C LYS A 430 -24.88 -3.05 -15.82
N GLY A 431 -25.29 -1.82 -15.51
CA GLY A 431 -25.33 -1.29 -14.14
C GLY A 431 -23.93 -1.22 -13.52
N VAL A 432 -23.83 -1.60 -12.25
CA VAL A 432 -22.56 -1.74 -11.52
C VAL A 432 -21.49 -2.60 -12.21
N ASN A 433 -21.87 -3.49 -13.13
CA ASN A 433 -20.91 -4.33 -13.87
C ASN A 433 -20.33 -3.64 -15.10
N ALA A 434 -20.84 -2.47 -15.50
CA ALA A 434 -20.34 -1.69 -16.63
C ALA A 434 -19.14 -0.81 -16.25
N ASP A 435 -18.20 -1.38 -15.50
CA ASP A 435 -16.91 -0.74 -15.22
C ASP A 435 -15.97 -0.87 -16.43
N LEU A 436 -14.90 -0.06 -16.46
CA LEU A 436 -13.98 -0.03 -17.60
C LEU A 436 -13.37 -1.42 -17.89
N GLN A 437 -13.09 -2.22 -16.86
CA GLN A 437 -12.45 -3.52 -17.02
C GLN A 437 -13.40 -4.52 -17.70
N HIS A 438 -14.65 -4.59 -17.24
CA HIS A 438 -15.65 -5.48 -17.81
C HIS A 438 -16.02 -5.07 -19.23
N ILE A 439 -16.13 -3.77 -19.52
CA ILE A 439 -16.38 -3.29 -20.89
C ILE A 439 -15.27 -3.76 -21.83
N ILE A 440 -14.00 -3.58 -21.43
CA ILE A 440 -12.85 -4.08 -22.17
C ILE A 440 -12.87 -5.60 -22.32
N ASP A 441 -13.18 -6.34 -21.25
CA ASP A 441 -13.28 -7.81 -21.33
C ASP A 441 -14.41 -8.25 -22.27
N GLY A 442 -15.48 -7.47 -22.40
CA GLY A 442 -16.54 -7.67 -23.39
C GLY A 442 -16.04 -7.51 -24.83
N PHE A 443 -15.27 -6.46 -25.12
CA PHE A 443 -14.63 -6.30 -26.44
C PHE A 443 -13.64 -7.44 -26.73
N LEU A 444 -12.87 -7.88 -25.75
CA LEU A 444 -11.94 -9.00 -25.90
C LEU A 444 -12.67 -10.34 -26.09
N TRP A 445 -13.79 -10.53 -25.41
CA TRP A 445 -14.67 -11.68 -25.63
C TRP A 445 -15.20 -11.67 -27.07
N LEU A 446 -15.72 -10.54 -27.55
CA LEU A 446 -16.24 -10.43 -28.91
C LEU A 446 -15.15 -10.78 -29.93
N LEU A 447 -13.96 -10.16 -29.80
CA LEU A 447 -12.80 -10.49 -30.60
C LEU A 447 -12.41 -11.97 -30.51
N GLN A 448 -12.62 -12.65 -29.39
CA GLN A 448 -12.25 -14.06 -29.27
C GLN A 448 -13.25 -14.99 -29.97
N MET A 449 -14.51 -14.58 -30.07
CA MET A 449 -15.59 -15.42 -30.56
C MET A 449 -15.82 -15.28 -32.07
N GLU A 450 -15.74 -14.05 -32.60
CA GLU A 450 -16.03 -13.74 -34.00
C GLU A 450 -14.94 -14.18 -34.99
N ASP A 451 -15.36 -14.45 -36.23
CA ASP A 451 -14.46 -14.65 -37.38
C ASP A 451 -14.93 -13.89 -38.66
N GLU A 452 -14.25 -14.14 -39.78
CA GLU A 452 -14.47 -13.43 -41.05
C GLU A 452 -15.83 -13.70 -41.74
N ASN A 453 -16.56 -14.73 -41.32
CA ASN A 453 -17.88 -15.07 -41.83
C ASN A 453 -19.03 -14.45 -41.03
N ASP A 454 -18.73 -13.85 -39.87
CA ASP A 454 -19.72 -13.41 -38.88
C ASP A 454 -20.18 -11.97 -39.02
N TYR A 455 -21.29 -11.64 -38.35
CA TYR A 455 -21.75 -10.27 -38.14
C TYR A 455 -21.66 -9.88 -36.66
N SER A 456 -21.08 -8.73 -36.37
CA SER A 456 -20.93 -8.21 -35.00
C SER A 456 -21.81 -6.98 -34.77
N LEU A 457 -22.58 -6.97 -33.68
CA LEU A 457 -23.32 -5.81 -33.19
C LEU A 457 -22.73 -5.34 -31.84
N ILE A 458 -22.42 -4.07 -31.73
CA ILE A 458 -21.97 -3.45 -30.49
C ILE A 458 -22.96 -2.34 -30.16
N TYR A 459 -23.60 -2.42 -29.00
CA TYR A 459 -24.51 -1.40 -28.51
C TYR A 459 -23.97 -0.83 -27.21
N ILE A 460 -23.84 0.49 -27.12
CA ILE A 460 -23.32 1.19 -25.94
C ILE A 460 -24.28 2.32 -25.57
N THR A 461 -24.74 2.33 -24.33
CA THR A 461 -25.47 3.47 -23.76
C THR A 461 -24.91 3.89 -22.41
N THR A 462 -24.57 5.17 -22.32
CA THR A 462 -24.00 5.80 -21.12
C THR A 462 -24.04 7.33 -21.23
N HIS A 463 -23.57 8.06 -20.22
CA HIS A 463 -23.25 9.48 -20.36
C HIS A 463 -22.04 9.68 -21.28
N GLY A 464 -22.15 10.66 -22.15
CA GLY A 464 -21.05 11.18 -22.96
C GLY A 464 -20.66 12.61 -22.54
N GLY A 465 -19.46 13.04 -22.92
CA GLY A 465 -18.93 14.37 -22.67
C GLY A 465 -17.66 14.63 -23.48
N TYR A 466 -16.99 15.74 -23.21
CA TYR A 466 -15.76 16.15 -23.91
C TYR A 466 -14.59 16.30 -22.95
N LEU A 467 -13.38 16.01 -23.42
CA LEU A 467 -12.14 16.46 -22.79
C LEU A 467 -11.79 17.87 -23.29
N ASN A 468 -11.18 18.69 -22.43
CA ASN A 468 -10.76 20.05 -22.80
C ASN A 468 -9.53 20.08 -23.75
N LYS A 469 -9.05 18.92 -24.22
CA LYS A 469 -7.87 18.75 -25.07
C LYS A 469 -7.99 17.42 -25.83
N ASP A 470 -7.91 17.52 -27.14
CA ASP A 470 -7.65 16.42 -28.08
C ASP A 470 -6.35 15.66 -27.73
N ILE A 471 -6.40 14.33 -27.76
CA ILE A 471 -5.32 13.39 -27.48
C ILE A 471 -4.96 12.63 -28.76
N PRO A 472 -3.66 12.42 -29.07
CA PRO A 472 -3.25 11.80 -30.33
C PRO A 472 -3.93 10.45 -30.66
N PRO A 473 -4.36 10.24 -31.93
CA PRO A 473 -4.12 11.12 -33.07
C PRO A 473 -4.97 12.41 -32.99
N PHE A 474 -4.35 13.57 -33.24
CA PHE A 474 -5.05 14.85 -33.23
C PHE A 474 -5.84 15.03 -34.53
N ASP A 475 -6.96 14.32 -34.65
CA ASP A 475 -7.75 14.26 -35.88
C ASP A 475 -9.09 15.00 -35.82
N GLU A 476 -9.44 15.56 -34.66
CA GLU A 476 -10.69 16.29 -34.45
C GLU A 476 -10.59 17.78 -34.83
N SER A 477 -11.65 18.29 -35.46
CA SER A 477 -11.69 19.67 -35.97
C SER A 477 -11.91 20.74 -34.88
N ASP A 478 -12.45 20.34 -33.72
CA ASP A 478 -12.77 21.21 -32.58
C ASP A 478 -11.74 21.14 -31.42
N SER A 479 -10.77 20.23 -31.55
CA SER A 479 -9.67 19.96 -30.60
C SER A 479 -10.10 19.38 -29.23
N ARG A 480 -11.09 18.47 -29.15
CA ARG A 480 -11.60 17.89 -27.89
C ARG A 480 -12.13 16.44 -27.96
N ASP A 481 -11.40 15.46 -27.41
CA ASP A 481 -11.90 14.07 -27.42
C ASP A 481 -13.28 13.87 -26.77
N GLU A 482 -14.17 13.17 -27.47
CA GLU A 482 -15.38 12.64 -26.84
C GLU A 482 -15.09 11.45 -25.92
N VAL A 483 -15.81 11.43 -24.80
CA VAL A 483 -15.64 10.42 -23.77
C VAL A 483 -16.96 9.79 -23.38
N LEU A 484 -16.98 8.46 -23.36
CA LEU A 484 -18.03 7.68 -22.71
C LEU A 484 -17.63 7.38 -21.27
N VAL A 485 -18.60 7.46 -20.36
CA VAL A 485 -18.37 7.34 -18.91
C VAL A 485 -18.74 5.93 -18.42
N PRO A 486 -17.79 5.09 -17.97
CA PRO A 486 -18.13 3.81 -17.33
C PRO A 486 -18.68 4.01 -15.91
N TYR A 487 -19.07 2.91 -15.24
CA TYR A 487 -19.64 2.91 -13.89
C TYR A 487 -18.85 3.77 -12.89
N GLU A 488 -17.52 3.68 -12.90
CA GLU A 488 -16.62 4.45 -12.02
C GLU A 488 -16.11 5.77 -12.63
N GLY A 489 -16.57 6.16 -13.81
CA GLY A 489 -15.96 7.23 -14.61
C GLY A 489 -16.08 8.62 -13.98
N PHE A 490 -17.18 8.91 -13.25
CA PHE A 490 -17.32 10.19 -12.54
C PHE A 490 -16.39 10.31 -11.32
N GLU A 491 -16.04 9.18 -10.68
CA GLU A 491 -15.09 9.13 -9.55
C GLU A 491 -13.63 9.18 -10.02
N ASP A 492 -13.32 8.57 -11.17
CA ASP A 492 -11.99 8.51 -11.76
C ASP A 492 -12.06 8.79 -13.27
N THR A 493 -11.87 10.05 -13.66
CA THR A 493 -11.88 10.48 -15.07
C THR A 493 -10.79 9.82 -15.91
N SER A 494 -9.77 9.19 -15.29
CA SER A 494 -8.80 8.34 -16.02
C SER A 494 -9.40 7.03 -16.55
N LYS A 495 -10.66 6.75 -16.20
CA LYS A 495 -11.41 5.56 -16.60
C LYS A 495 -12.36 5.79 -17.77
N PHE A 496 -12.42 7.00 -18.31
CA PHE A 496 -13.20 7.27 -19.51
C PHE A 496 -12.76 6.39 -20.68
N LEU A 497 -13.76 5.95 -21.45
CA LEU A 497 -13.59 5.30 -22.74
C LEU A 497 -13.52 6.39 -23.80
N TRP A 498 -12.42 6.39 -24.56
CA TRP A 498 -12.24 7.30 -25.68
C TRP A 498 -12.79 6.64 -26.95
N ASP A 499 -13.32 7.45 -27.84
CA ASP A 499 -13.69 7.07 -29.20
C ASP A 499 -12.58 6.25 -29.88
N ASP A 500 -11.34 6.66 -29.70
CA ASP A 500 -10.11 6.09 -30.19
C ASP A 500 -9.88 4.65 -29.71
N GLU A 501 -10.27 4.37 -28.46
CA GLU A 501 -10.18 3.02 -27.87
C GLU A 501 -11.26 2.10 -28.42
N ILE A 502 -12.48 2.61 -28.62
CA ILE A 502 -13.58 1.87 -29.24
C ILE A 502 -13.27 1.61 -30.71
N ASN A 503 -12.77 2.62 -31.43
CA ASN A 503 -12.27 2.53 -32.79
C ASN A 503 -11.17 1.49 -32.92
N PHE A 504 -10.22 1.45 -31.97
CA PHE A 504 -9.21 0.41 -31.93
C PHE A 504 -9.84 -0.99 -31.82
N PHE A 505 -10.74 -1.26 -30.87
CA PHE A 505 -11.34 -2.59 -30.74
C PHE A 505 -12.19 -2.97 -31.97
N CYS A 506 -13.00 -2.05 -32.47
CA CYS A 506 -13.77 -2.22 -33.70
C CYS A 506 -12.86 -2.47 -34.91
N SER A 507 -11.68 -1.84 -34.98
CA SER A 507 -10.68 -2.05 -36.04
C SER A 507 -10.08 -3.45 -36.07
N MET A 508 -10.20 -4.19 -34.98
CA MET A 508 -9.58 -5.50 -34.79
C MET A 508 -10.53 -6.66 -35.08
N LEU A 509 -11.84 -6.38 -35.22
CA LEU A 509 -12.85 -7.36 -35.62
C LEU A 509 -12.64 -7.77 -37.08
N GLN A 510 -12.76 -9.07 -37.35
CA GLN A 510 -12.63 -9.66 -38.68
C GLN A 510 -13.97 -9.87 -39.38
N SER A 511 -15.07 -9.73 -38.63
CA SER A 511 -16.46 -9.87 -39.04
C SER A 511 -16.75 -9.30 -40.43
N LYS A 512 -17.54 -10.06 -41.19
CA LYS A 512 -18.10 -9.68 -42.49
C LYS A 512 -18.84 -8.35 -42.45
N GLY A 513 -19.47 -8.02 -41.32
CA GLY A 513 -20.05 -6.70 -41.04
C GLY A 513 -20.01 -6.35 -39.56
N VAL A 514 -19.77 -5.08 -39.25
CA VAL A 514 -19.80 -4.56 -37.87
C VAL A 514 -20.80 -3.40 -37.79
N CYS A 515 -21.78 -3.51 -36.90
CA CYS A 515 -22.72 -2.45 -36.54
C CYS A 515 -22.38 -1.92 -35.14
N LEU A 516 -22.08 -0.63 -35.02
CA LEU A 516 -21.86 0.06 -33.74
C LEU A 516 -23.01 1.03 -33.50
N ILE A 517 -23.71 0.88 -32.39
CA ILE A 517 -24.80 1.76 -31.96
C ILE A 517 -24.37 2.44 -30.66
N VAL A 518 -24.29 3.78 -30.65
CA VAL A 518 -23.94 4.55 -29.46
C VAL A 518 -25.09 5.51 -29.13
N ASP A 519 -25.67 5.35 -27.94
CA ASP A 519 -26.70 6.23 -27.40
C ASP A 519 -26.19 6.94 -26.14
N SER A 520 -25.67 8.15 -26.35
CA SER A 520 -25.08 9.00 -25.31
C SER A 520 -25.23 10.50 -25.66
N CYS A 521 -25.13 11.38 -24.67
CA CYS A 521 -24.99 12.82 -24.93
C CYS A 521 -23.70 13.07 -25.73
N PHE A 522 -23.76 13.83 -26.84
CA PHE A 522 -22.61 14.11 -27.71
C PHE A 522 -22.06 12.89 -28.47
N SER A 523 -22.94 11.97 -28.86
CA SER A 523 -22.53 10.80 -29.64
C SER A 523 -21.98 11.17 -31.01
N GLY A 524 -22.39 12.29 -31.63
CA GLY A 524 -22.09 12.55 -33.05
C GLY A 524 -20.63 12.62 -33.47
N GLY A 525 -19.69 12.97 -32.57
CA GLY A 525 -18.24 13.03 -32.85
C GLY A 525 -17.56 11.68 -33.08
N PHE A 526 -18.21 10.57 -32.68
CA PHE A 526 -17.69 9.22 -32.96
C PHE A 526 -17.77 8.80 -34.45
N ASN A 527 -18.33 9.64 -35.33
CA ASN A 527 -18.50 9.36 -36.77
C ASN A 527 -17.47 10.06 -37.65
N ASP A 528 -16.34 10.53 -37.11
CA ASP A 528 -15.35 11.31 -37.87
C ASP A 528 -14.78 10.55 -39.09
N VAL A 529 -15.39 10.79 -40.25
CA VAL A 529 -14.82 10.44 -41.55
C VAL A 529 -13.73 11.47 -41.82
N LEU A 530 -12.46 11.10 -41.60
CA LEU A 530 -11.26 11.90 -41.90
C LEU A 530 -11.44 12.77 -43.16
N ASN A 531 -11.80 14.04 -42.96
CA ASN A 531 -12.19 14.93 -44.06
C ASN A 531 -10.91 15.49 -44.73
N ILE A 532 -10.38 14.72 -45.68
CA ILE A 532 -9.23 15.08 -46.51
C ILE A 532 -9.62 16.21 -47.47
N GLN A 533 -9.58 17.47 -47.04
CA GLN A 533 -9.60 18.58 -48.02
C GLN A 533 -8.60 19.71 -47.82
N ASN A 534 -7.86 19.84 -46.71
CA ASN A 534 -7.02 21.04 -46.53
C ASN A 534 -5.63 20.85 -45.92
N ILE A 535 -4.75 20.04 -46.54
CA ILE A 535 -3.31 20.22 -46.33
C ILE A 535 -2.57 20.32 -47.67
N ARG A 536 -2.36 21.58 -48.08
CA ARG A 536 -1.34 21.94 -49.07
C ARG A 536 0.04 21.86 -48.44
N GLN A 537 0.88 21.06 -49.10
CA GLN A 537 2.34 21.11 -49.17
C GLN A 537 3.14 20.83 -47.88
N GLY A 538 3.66 19.61 -47.79
CA GLY A 538 4.77 19.25 -46.91
C GLY A 538 4.96 17.75 -46.74
N SER A 539 5.45 17.06 -47.79
CA SER A 539 5.82 15.63 -47.86
C SER A 539 4.99 14.64 -47.02
N PRO A 540 3.80 14.26 -47.47
CA PRO A 540 2.92 13.36 -46.76
C PRO A 540 2.84 11.94 -47.41
N ASN A 541 2.56 10.95 -46.56
CA ASN A 541 1.68 9.81 -46.88
C ASN A 541 2.20 8.64 -47.72
N ASN A 542 2.87 7.67 -47.07
CA ASN A 542 2.73 6.26 -47.45
C ASN A 542 1.99 5.42 -46.40
N TRP A 543 2.21 5.67 -45.10
CA TRP A 543 1.55 4.88 -44.04
C TRP A 543 0.06 5.24 -43.85
N VAL A 544 -0.31 6.52 -43.98
CA VAL A 544 -1.72 6.98 -43.91
C VAL A 544 -2.53 6.46 -45.09
N LYS A 545 -1.92 6.30 -46.27
CA LYS A 545 -2.57 5.68 -47.44
C LYS A 545 -2.79 4.18 -47.26
N GLU A 546 -1.86 3.47 -46.61
CA GLU A 546 -2.03 2.05 -46.26
C GLU A 546 -3.07 1.85 -45.15
N PHE A 547 -3.07 2.71 -44.12
CA PHE A 547 -4.04 2.68 -43.02
C PHE A 547 -5.46 3.01 -43.47
N ILE A 548 -5.62 4.00 -44.36
CA ILE A 548 -6.92 4.33 -44.97
C ILE A 548 -7.37 3.19 -45.90
N ASN A 549 -6.48 2.54 -46.66
CA ASN A 549 -6.83 1.34 -47.43
C ASN A 549 -7.26 0.16 -46.53
N ASP A 550 -6.70 0.03 -45.33
CA ASP A 550 -7.02 -1.04 -44.39
C ASP A 550 -8.32 -0.79 -43.58
N LEU A 551 -8.74 0.48 -43.40
CA LEU A 551 -9.99 0.85 -42.71
C LEU A 551 -11.17 1.10 -43.66
N SER A 552 -10.94 1.38 -44.95
CA SER A 552 -11.99 1.69 -45.93
C SER A 552 -12.49 0.49 -46.74
N ASN A 553 -12.51 -0.71 -46.16
CA ASN A 553 -13.13 -1.86 -46.83
C ASN A 553 -14.68 -1.87 -46.79
N GLY A 554 -15.34 -0.78 -46.35
CA GLY A 554 -16.77 -0.53 -46.63
C GLY A 554 -17.78 -1.47 -45.97
N ARG A 555 -17.48 -2.05 -44.80
CA ARG A 555 -18.30 -3.08 -44.12
C ARG A 555 -18.73 -2.70 -42.69
N ARG A 556 -18.87 -1.41 -42.40
CA ARG A 556 -19.24 -0.92 -41.06
C ARG A 556 -20.39 0.08 -41.14
N VAL A 557 -21.32 -0.03 -40.20
CA VAL A 557 -22.43 0.91 -40.01
C VAL A 557 -22.36 1.43 -38.58
N ILE A 558 -22.35 2.75 -38.42
CA ILE A 558 -22.35 3.41 -37.10
C ILE A 558 -23.66 4.17 -36.97
N LEU A 559 -24.42 3.91 -35.91
CA LEU A 559 -25.69 4.56 -35.59
C LEU A 559 -25.53 5.37 -34.31
N MET A 560 -25.90 6.64 -34.35
CA MET A 560 -25.66 7.60 -33.28
C MET A 560 -26.97 8.31 -32.91
N SER A 561 -27.14 8.64 -31.64
CA SER A 561 -28.37 9.29 -31.14
C SER A 561 -28.49 10.78 -31.48
N CYS A 562 -27.40 11.46 -31.86
CA CYS A 562 -27.37 12.89 -32.19
C CYS A 562 -26.17 13.25 -33.08
N GLU A 563 -26.22 14.40 -33.76
CA GLU A 563 -25.07 14.99 -34.48
C GLU A 563 -24.00 15.54 -33.51
N GLU A 564 -22.80 15.88 -34.02
CA GLU A 564 -21.63 16.37 -33.25
C GLU A 564 -21.99 17.53 -32.31
N ASP A 565 -22.82 18.46 -32.78
CA ASP A 565 -23.18 19.68 -32.05
C ASP A 565 -24.49 19.57 -31.24
N GLU A 566 -25.09 18.37 -31.11
CA GLU A 566 -26.42 18.18 -30.53
C GLU A 566 -26.42 17.34 -29.24
N LEU A 567 -27.34 17.68 -28.34
CA LEU A 567 -27.57 16.95 -27.09
C LEU A 567 -28.70 15.93 -27.28
N SER A 568 -28.37 14.63 -27.18
CA SER A 568 -29.38 13.58 -27.00
C SER A 568 -30.01 13.69 -25.60
N TYR A 569 -31.35 13.66 -25.52
CA TYR A 569 -32.10 13.69 -24.26
C TYR A 569 -32.94 12.42 -24.10
N GLY A 570 -32.67 11.63 -23.06
CA GLY A 570 -33.41 10.41 -22.73
C GLY A 570 -33.02 9.22 -23.62
N SER A 571 -33.55 8.03 -23.31
CA SER A 571 -33.24 6.80 -24.07
C SER A 571 -34.20 6.56 -25.26
N TYR A 572 -34.75 7.63 -25.85
CA TYR A 572 -35.74 7.52 -26.95
C TYR A 572 -35.15 6.89 -28.20
N PHE A 573 -33.90 7.22 -28.53
CA PHE A 573 -33.20 6.59 -29.64
C PHE A 573 -33.10 5.07 -29.42
N SER A 574 -32.53 4.63 -28.30
CA SER A 574 -32.47 3.20 -27.94
C SER A 574 -33.83 2.51 -27.93
N ARG A 575 -34.88 3.18 -27.47
CA ARG A 575 -36.24 2.64 -27.48
C ARG A 575 -36.73 2.35 -28.88
N TYR A 576 -36.58 3.28 -29.82
CA TYR A 576 -37.03 3.07 -31.19
C TYR A 576 -36.12 2.13 -31.98
N ILE A 577 -34.83 2.05 -31.63
CA ILE A 577 -33.94 0.99 -32.11
C ILE A 577 -34.46 -0.39 -31.66
N ALA A 578 -34.83 -0.55 -30.39
CA ALA A 578 -35.40 -1.80 -29.90
C ALA A 578 -36.72 -2.17 -30.60
N GLU A 579 -37.61 -1.19 -30.79
CA GLU A 579 -38.85 -1.39 -31.55
C GLU A 579 -38.59 -1.77 -33.01
N ALA A 580 -37.62 -1.14 -33.67
CA ALA A 580 -37.23 -1.44 -35.04
C ALA A 580 -36.74 -2.89 -35.16
N LEU A 581 -35.77 -3.27 -34.33
CA LEU A 581 -35.17 -4.61 -34.29
C LEU A 581 -36.19 -5.71 -33.97
N ASN A 582 -37.29 -5.37 -33.30
CA ASN A 582 -38.39 -6.29 -33.04
C ASN A 582 -39.30 -6.53 -34.28
N GLY A 583 -38.87 -6.08 -35.47
CA GLY A 583 -39.53 -6.34 -36.74
C GLY A 583 -40.43 -5.21 -37.26
N ASN A 584 -40.50 -4.07 -36.57
CA ASN A 584 -41.35 -2.94 -37.00
C ASN A 584 -40.76 -2.12 -38.16
N ALA A 585 -39.49 -2.36 -38.50
CA ALA A 585 -38.73 -1.59 -39.49
C ALA A 585 -38.39 -2.34 -40.78
N ASP A 586 -38.78 -3.61 -40.93
CA ASP A 586 -38.57 -4.44 -42.12
C ASP A 586 -39.38 -3.90 -43.31
N LYS A 587 -38.80 -2.94 -44.06
CA LYS A 587 -39.48 -2.20 -45.13
C LYS A 587 -39.50 -3.03 -46.42
N ASP A 588 -38.48 -3.84 -46.65
CA ASP A 588 -38.38 -4.68 -47.85
C ASP A 588 -39.06 -6.05 -47.70
N ASN A 589 -39.56 -6.39 -46.50
CA ASN A 589 -40.25 -7.62 -46.13
C ASN A 589 -39.39 -8.87 -46.35
N ASN A 590 -38.06 -8.75 -46.19
CA ASN A 590 -37.14 -9.87 -46.31
C ASN A 590 -37.07 -10.72 -45.01
N GLY A 591 -37.69 -10.26 -43.92
CA GLY A 591 -37.70 -10.93 -42.62
C GLY A 591 -36.47 -10.64 -41.74
N ILE A 592 -35.62 -9.70 -42.14
CA ILE A 592 -34.39 -9.23 -41.48
C ILE A 592 -34.46 -7.71 -41.42
N VAL A 593 -34.21 -7.12 -40.25
CA VAL A 593 -34.14 -5.67 -40.10
C VAL A 593 -32.68 -5.24 -40.26
N SER A 594 -32.38 -4.42 -41.28
CA SER A 594 -31.04 -3.90 -41.51
C SER A 594 -30.68 -2.77 -40.53
N ALA A 595 -29.40 -2.42 -40.43
CA ALA A 595 -28.95 -1.29 -39.61
C ALA A 595 -29.51 0.05 -40.14
N GLU A 596 -29.61 0.20 -41.45
CA GLU A 596 -30.20 1.36 -42.12
C GLU A 596 -31.72 1.43 -41.88
N GLU A 597 -32.44 0.32 -41.98
CA GLU A 597 -33.87 0.26 -41.66
C GLU A 597 -34.13 0.63 -40.20
N THR A 598 -33.28 0.12 -39.32
CA THR A 598 -33.27 0.43 -37.89
C THR A 598 -33.07 1.92 -37.65
N PHE A 599 -32.08 2.54 -38.30
CA PHE A 599 -31.82 3.97 -38.22
C PHE A 599 -33.00 4.79 -38.73
N TYR A 600 -33.51 4.53 -39.94
CA TYR A 600 -34.61 5.31 -40.51
C TYR A 600 -35.89 5.20 -39.67
N TYR A 601 -36.19 4.02 -39.10
CA TYR A 601 -37.34 3.85 -38.22
C TYR A 601 -37.22 4.69 -36.93
N ALA A 602 -36.02 4.79 -36.36
CA ALA A 602 -35.75 5.61 -35.20
C ALA A 602 -35.75 7.11 -35.54
N ASN A 603 -35.06 7.51 -36.61
CA ASN A 603 -34.99 8.90 -37.08
C ASN A 603 -36.37 9.50 -37.39
N ASP A 604 -37.32 8.70 -37.91
CA ASP A 604 -38.68 9.17 -38.17
C ASP A 604 -39.50 9.47 -36.90
N LYS A 605 -39.00 9.11 -35.69
CA LYS A 605 -39.72 9.21 -34.41
C LYS A 605 -39.01 10.01 -33.32
N VAL A 606 -37.73 10.33 -33.50
CA VAL A 606 -36.91 11.09 -32.54
C VAL A 606 -36.88 12.56 -32.93
#